data_AF-A0A0S4QHZ8-F1
#
_entry.id   AF-A0A0S4QHZ8-F1
#
_cell.length_a   1.000
_cell.length_b   1.000
_cell.length_c   1.000
_cell.angle_alpha   90.00
_cell.angle_beta   90.00
_cell.angle_gamma   90.00
#
_symmetry.space_group_name_H-M   'P 1'
#
loop_
_entity.id
_entity.type
_entity.pdbx_description
1 polymer ?
#
loop_
_entity_poly.entity_id
_entity_poly.type
_entity_poly.pdbx_seq_one_letter_code
_entity_poly.pdbx_strand_id
1 'polypeptide(L)'
;MEWLSTENLVAILTALLGIAASFAVVWYERRVPRRRRIGYRVQMDMPVGGDDRSGQGQADIRLGLFNDLPDMADATLVLLRIENDGAESVADTDYTSRDLHGLTAVFAGRVVRGVAVTVTQPDAEHLMEHFTASRGMRNSGNTIYLPRVPLNRGQHYKLLVLLTGGRVGSAVRVSGGIRDGAVAPNRSTTVDDKPPLFSQPSRLITVLLTVCVTVLASIIVVGDGTPQPIGCAAGNLTVNGSTAFAPVMREVAARYEADCAGGTVTVDTRGSNEGLTKLAAAGSPAQGAPEMITIYDGAGPQANAELLSTRVGVSAFAVVVNNDLPVKNLTTDQVRRIFRGDFLNWSQLDGPDLPISLVSRDADSGTRDLFRRVVLGAEGEPAFTSYDCARQIYPQDEGKVIRCERRSTGEVLAGVASLPGAIGYSELRAALAVPGLHTVSLDGHSPSIESLGKMSYPFAAVEFAYTYGPPRAGSLTASFLTYLTRDIGQSVMREQGHLPCYTPEGFRRCEDRP
;
A
#
# COMPACT_ATOMS: atom_id res chain seq x y z
N MET A 1 19.94 6.54 6.04
CA MET A 1 19.20 6.34 7.31
C MET A 1 17.79 6.91 7.13
N GLU A 2 16.92 6.19 6.42
CA GLU A 2 15.55 6.65 6.07
C GLU A 2 14.46 5.81 6.74
N TRP A 3 14.77 5.13 7.84
CA TRP A 3 13.79 4.24 8.49
C TRP A 3 12.83 4.97 9.45
N LEU A 4 13.10 6.24 9.76
CA LEU A 4 12.25 7.10 10.60
C LEU A 4 11.23 7.87 9.76
N SER A 5 10.38 7.18 8.98
CA SER A 5 9.16 7.81 8.49
C SER A 5 8.19 8.02 9.65
N THR A 6 7.36 9.05 9.57
CA THR A 6 6.27 9.32 10.52
C THR A 6 5.36 8.11 10.68
N GLU A 7 5.17 7.33 9.60
CA GLU A 7 4.38 6.10 9.57
C GLU A 7 5.02 4.98 10.40
N ASN A 8 6.33 4.77 10.26
CA ASN A 8 7.06 3.77 11.04
C ASN A 8 7.06 4.12 12.54
N LEU A 9 7.16 5.41 12.88
CA LEU A 9 7.03 5.89 14.24
C LEU A 9 5.65 5.59 14.83
N VAL A 10 4.57 5.83 14.07
CA VAL A 10 3.19 5.54 14.51
C VAL A 10 2.96 4.03 14.65
N ALA A 11 3.48 3.21 13.75
CA ALA A 11 3.39 1.75 13.81
C ALA A 11 4.10 1.18 15.05
N ILE A 12 5.30 1.67 15.35
CA ILE A 12 6.06 1.25 16.54
C ILE A 12 5.34 1.69 17.81
N LEU A 13 4.83 2.92 17.87
CA LEU A 13 4.09 3.44 19.02
C LEU A 13 2.83 2.64 19.30
N THR A 14 2.04 2.32 18.27
CA THR A 14 0.81 1.54 18.42
C THR A 14 1.08 0.09 18.85
N ALA A 15 2.14 -0.55 18.32
CA ALA A 15 2.56 -1.88 18.76
C ALA A 15 2.99 -1.89 20.24
N LEU A 16 3.79 -0.91 20.67
CA LEU A 16 4.21 -0.75 22.07
C LEU A 16 3.00 -0.53 23.00
N LEU A 17 2.01 0.23 22.55
CA LEU A 17 0.80 0.52 23.32
C LEU A 17 -0.07 -0.73 23.52
N GLY A 18 -0.18 -1.60 22.50
CA GLY A 18 -0.85 -2.89 22.61
C GLY A 18 -0.16 -3.86 23.59
N ILE A 19 1.17 -3.90 23.59
CA ILE A 19 1.96 -4.70 24.55
C ILE A 19 1.75 -4.18 25.98
N ALA A 20 1.82 -2.85 26.17
CA ALA A 20 1.61 -2.22 27.47
C ALA A 20 0.20 -2.49 28.02
N ALA A 21 -0.83 -2.44 27.17
CA ALA A 21 -2.21 -2.77 27.55
C ALA A 21 -2.34 -4.23 28.02
N SER A 22 -1.71 -5.16 27.31
CA SER A 22 -1.71 -6.59 27.67
C SER A 22 -1.00 -6.85 29.00
N PHE A 23 0.13 -6.17 29.23
CA PHE A 23 0.84 -6.25 30.51
C PHE A 23 0.02 -5.66 31.67
N ALA A 24 -0.71 -4.56 31.42
CA ALA A 24 -1.59 -3.96 32.41
C ALA A 24 -2.74 -4.89 32.83
N VAL A 25 -3.30 -5.70 31.92
CA VAL A 25 -4.30 -6.74 32.25
C VAL A 25 -3.72 -7.77 33.22
N VAL A 26 -2.57 -8.35 32.86
CA VAL A 26 -1.92 -9.40 33.67
C VAL A 26 -1.51 -8.84 35.04
N TRP A 27 -1.05 -7.59 35.08
CA TRP A 27 -0.71 -6.91 36.32
C TRP A 27 -1.96 -6.66 37.18
N TYR A 28 -3.06 -6.17 36.59
CA TYR A 28 -4.33 -5.95 37.28
C TYR A 28 -4.89 -7.26 37.85
N GLU A 29 -4.95 -8.34 37.08
CA GLU A 29 -5.41 -9.65 37.57
C GLU A 29 -4.55 -10.21 38.71
N ARG A 30 -3.24 -9.93 38.70
CA ARG A 30 -2.33 -10.38 39.77
C ARG A 30 -2.31 -9.49 41.01
N ARG A 31 -2.64 -8.19 40.88
CA ARG A 31 -2.51 -7.20 41.97
C ARG A 31 -3.83 -6.74 42.57
N VAL A 32 -4.95 -6.90 41.86
CA VAL A 32 -6.27 -6.56 42.41
C VAL A 32 -6.63 -7.64 43.41
N PRO A 33 -6.68 -7.30 44.69
CA PRO A 33 -6.51 -8.27 45.76
C PRO A 33 -7.72 -9.21 45.79
N ARG A 34 -7.45 -10.52 45.77
CA ARG A 34 -8.37 -11.60 46.14
C ARG A 34 -8.73 -11.43 47.62
N ARG A 35 -9.59 -10.47 47.96
CA ARG A 35 -9.93 -10.20 49.37
C ARG A 35 -11.06 -11.10 49.84
N ARG A 36 -10.89 -11.65 51.04
CA ARG A 36 -11.98 -12.21 51.84
C ARG A 36 -12.97 -11.09 52.17
N ARG A 37 -14.25 -11.29 51.90
CA ARG A 37 -15.26 -10.27 52.15
C ARG A 37 -16.55 -10.93 52.63
N ILE A 38 -17.10 -10.40 53.72
CA ILE A 38 -18.43 -10.78 54.20
C ILE A 38 -19.37 -9.62 53.90
N GLY A 39 -20.30 -9.87 52.98
CA GLY A 39 -21.40 -9.00 52.64
C GLY A 39 -22.59 -9.25 53.56
N TYR A 40 -23.29 -8.19 53.96
CA TYR A 40 -24.60 -8.32 54.62
C TYR A 40 -25.64 -7.39 54.01
N ARG A 41 -26.90 -7.82 53.99
CA ARG A 41 -28.03 -7.01 53.52
C ARG A 41 -29.33 -7.38 54.20
N VAL A 42 -30.16 -6.38 54.45
CA VAL A 42 -31.54 -6.56 54.91
C VAL A 42 -32.39 -6.88 53.67
N GLN A 43 -32.91 -8.10 53.58
CA GLN A 43 -33.77 -8.54 52.48
C GLN A 43 -35.24 -8.18 52.72
N MET A 44 -35.64 -8.08 53.98
CA MET A 44 -37.00 -7.79 54.41
C MET A 44 -36.95 -7.07 55.75
N ASP A 45 -37.75 -6.04 55.92
CA ASP A 45 -37.98 -5.35 57.19
C ASP A 45 -39.45 -4.91 57.17
N MET A 46 -40.30 -5.62 57.91
CA MET A 46 -41.75 -5.43 57.85
C MET A 46 -42.35 -5.39 59.25
N PRO A 47 -43.44 -4.63 59.46
CA PRO A 47 -44.16 -4.67 60.72
C PRO A 47 -44.97 -5.98 60.80
N VAL A 48 -45.04 -6.55 62.01
CA VAL A 48 -45.85 -7.71 62.37
C VAL A 48 -47.00 -7.31 63.29
N GLY A 49 -46.77 -6.36 64.20
CA GLY A 49 -47.78 -5.78 65.10
C GLY A 49 -48.50 -4.56 64.51
N GLY A 50 -49.60 -4.16 65.15
CA GLY A 50 -50.55 -3.15 64.64
C GLY A 50 -50.31 -1.68 65.04
N ASP A 51 -49.19 -1.30 65.65
CA ASP A 51 -49.00 0.10 66.06
C ASP A 51 -48.51 1.02 64.93
N ASP A 52 -49.31 2.05 64.66
CA ASP A 52 -49.30 2.95 63.50
C ASP A 52 -48.27 4.08 63.64
N ARG A 53 -47.01 3.71 63.93
CA ARG A 53 -45.90 4.66 64.12
C ARG A 53 -45.11 4.98 62.84
N SER A 54 -45.59 4.55 61.68
CA SER A 54 -45.09 5.02 60.38
C SER A 54 -45.66 6.40 60.06
N GLY A 55 -44.88 7.44 60.35
CA GLY A 55 -45.19 8.78 59.88
C GLY A 55 -45.30 8.84 58.35
N GLN A 56 -46.39 9.48 57.91
CA GLN A 56 -46.83 9.76 56.53
C GLN A 56 -47.33 8.59 55.69
N GLY A 57 -48.65 8.34 55.79
CA GLY A 57 -49.49 8.37 54.59
C GLY A 57 -49.91 7.05 53.95
N GLN A 58 -49.77 5.90 54.62
CA GLN A 58 -50.38 4.66 54.13
C GLN A 58 -50.88 3.81 55.30
N ALA A 59 -52.20 3.89 55.54
CA ALA A 59 -52.89 3.01 56.48
C ALA A 59 -52.84 1.58 55.92
N ASP A 60 -51.86 0.81 56.36
CA ASP A 60 -51.73 -0.61 56.00
C ASP A 60 -52.71 -1.40 56.88
N ILE A 61 -53.97 -1.54 56.42
CA ILE A 61 -55.02 -2.27 57.12
C ILE A 61 -54.58 -3.75 57.22
N ARG A 62 -54.15 -4.19 58.40
CA ARG A 62 -53.74 -5.57 58.64
C ARG A 62 -54.35 -6.12 59.92
N LEU A 63 -55.03 -7.26 59.80
CA LEU A 63 -55.63 -8.00 60.91
C LEU A 63 -54.59 -9.03 61.39
N GLY A 64 -54.02 -8.86 62.58
CA GLY A 64 -53.03 -9.77 63.14
C GLY A 64 -53.29 -10.06 64.62
N LEU A 65 -53.30 -11.35 64.99
CA LEU A 65 -53.47 -11.83 66.38
C LEU A 65 -52.25 -11.52 67.29
N PHE A 66 -51.21 -10.86 66.75
CA PHE A 66 -50.03 -10.44 67.53
C PHE A 66 -50.33 -9.29 68.49
N ASN A 67 -51.46 -8.59 68.30
CA ASN A 67 -51.92 -7.52 69.19
C ASN A 67 -52.40 -8.06 70.56
N ASP A 68 -52.70 -9.36 70.67
CA ASP A 68 -53.20 -9.99 71.90
C ASP A 68 -52.06 -10.47 72.82
N LEU A 69 -50.81 -10.37 72.37
CA LEU A 69 -49.61 -10.73 73.14
C LEU A 69 -49.01 -9.48 73.79
N PRO A 70 -48.79 -9.47 75.13
CA PRO A 70 -48.04 -8.40 75.79
C PRO A 70 -46.68 -8.19 75.11
N ASP A 71 -46.30 -6.94 74.90
CA ASP A 71 -45.01 -6.52 74.31
C ASP A 71 -44.77 -6.86 72.82
N MET A 72 -45.81 -7.16 72.02
CA MET A 72 -45.69 -7.45 70.58
C MET A 72 -46.45 -6.49 69.66
N ALA A 73 -47.12 -5.46 70.20
CA ALA A 73 -47.89 -4.48 69.43
C ALA A 73 -47.06 -3.69 68.41
N ASP A 74 -45.75 -3.51 68.66
CA ASP A 74 -44.80 -2.82 67.80
C ASP A 74 -43.76 -3.78 67.17
N ALA A 75 -44.11 -5.07 67.07
CA ALA A 75 -43.21 -6.07 66.55
C ALA A 75 -42.86 -5.83 65.07
N THR A 76 -41.59 -5.99 64.71
CA THR A 76 -41.07 -5.98 63.34
C THR A 76 -40.30 -7.26 63.06
N LEU A 77 -40.31 -7.70 61.80
CA LEU A 77 -39.61 -8.89 61.33
C LEU A 77 -38.55 -8.47 60.31
N VAL A 78 -37.30 -8.80 60.59
CA VAL A 78 -36.16 -8.51 59.71
C VAL A 78 -35.56 -9.80 59.19
N LEU A 79 -35.39 -9.91 57.86
CA LEU A 79 -34.60 -10.98 57.24
C LEU A 79 -33.23 -10.42 56.84
N LEU A 80 -32.21 -10.69 57.64
CA LEU A 80 -30.83 -10.27 57.40
C LEU A 80 -30.06 -11.41 56.73
N ARG A 81 -29.60 -11.20 55.49
CA ARG A 81 -28.72 -12.15 54.79
C ARG A 81 -27.26 -11.78 55.01
N ILE A 82 -26.44 -12.77 55.34
CA ILE A 82 -24.99 -12.67 55.47
C ILE A 82 -24.36 -13.66 54.51
N GLU A 83 -23.41 -13.20 53.69
CA GLU A 83 -22.82 -13.99 52.60
C GLU A 83 -21.33 -13.70 52.40
N ASN A 84 -20.61 -14.66 51.82
CA ASN A 84 -19.26 -14.41 51.30
C ASN A 84 -19.34 -13.90 49.84
N ASP A 85 -19.26 -12.58 49.67
CA ASP A 85 -19.21 -11.87 48.38
C ASP A 85 -17.76 -11.64 47.89
N GLY A 86 -16.79 -12.20 48.60
CA GLY A 86 -15.37 -12.17 48.25
C GLY A 86 -14.96 -13.25 47.23
N ALA A 87 -13.71 -13.16 46.76
CA ALA A 87 -13.14 -14.14 45.83
C ALA A 87 -12.55 -15.38 46.54
N GLU A 88 -12.29 -15.29 47.85
CA GLU A 88 -11.68 -16.34 48.67
C GLU A 88 -12.66 -16.88 49.71
N SER A 89 -12.49 -18.13 50.13
CA SER A 89 -13.22 -18.71 51.27
C SER A 89 -12.83 -18.02 52.57
N VAL A 90 -13.79 -17.88 53.49
CA VAL A 90 -13.56 -17.42 54.86
C VAL A 90 -13.57 -18.63 55.77
N ALA A 91 -12.47 -18.90 56.47
CA ALA A 91 -12.39 -19.96 57.47
C ALA A 91 -12.75 -19.45 58.88
N ASP A 92 -13.01 -20.37 59.81
CA ASP A 92 -13.21 -20.05 61.23
C ASP A 92 -12.02 -19.26 61.84
N THR A 93 -10.81 -19.59 61.42
CA THR A 93 -9.56 -18.93 61.86
C THR A 93 -9.34 -17.55 61.25
N ASP A 94 -10.16 -17.12 60.28
CA ASP A 94 -10.05 -15.80 59.64
C ASP A 94 -10.79 -14.71 60.41
N TYR A 95 -11.72 -15.06 61.29
CA TYR A 95 -12.35 -14.10 62.19
C TYR A 95 -11.34 -13.61 63.23
N THR A 96 -11.11 -12.29 63.30
CA THR A 96 -10.07 -11.70 64.15
C THR A 96 -10.53 -11.45 65.59
N SER A 97 -11.82 -11.62 65.87
CA SER A 97 -12.37 -11.54 67.22
C SER A 97 -11.67 -12.56 68.14
N ARG A 98 -11.42 -12.20 69.40
CA ARG A 98 -10.94 -13.15 70.41
C ARG A 98 -12.08 -13.86 71.15
N ASP A 99 -13.30 -13.38 70.98
CA ASP A 99 -14.50 -13.96 71.58
C ASP A 99 -14.97 -15.20 70.79
N LEU A 100 -15.88 -15.97 71.38
CA LEU A 100 -16.55 -17.11 70.73
C LEU A 100 -17.34 -16.70 69.47
N HIS A 101 -17.77 -15.44 69.38
CA HIS A 101 -18.53 -14.91 68.25
C HIS A 101 -17.60 -14.20 67.24
N GLY A 102 -17.90 -14.37 65.95
CA GLY A 102 -17.14 -13.80 64.83
C GLY A 102 -17.69 -12.46 64.34
N LEU A 103 -19.03 -12.31 64.35
CA LEU A 103 -19.72 -11.11 63.88
C LEU A 103 -20.76 -10.66 64.91
N THR A 104 -21.13 -9.39 64.84
CA THR A 104 -22.15 -8.77 65.70
C THR A 104 -23.13 -8.02 64.82
N ALA A 105 -24.41 -8.36 64.90
CA ALA A 105 -25.49 -7.68 64.20
C ALA A 105 -26.28 -6.81 65.19
N VAL A 106 -26.26 -5.49 64.99
CA VAL A 106 -26.91 -4.50 65.84
C VAL A 106 -28.11 -3.91 65.12
N PHE A 107 -29.27 -3.96 65.77
CA PHE A 107 -30.54 -3.42 65.28
C PHE A 107 -30.86 -2.11 66.00
N ALA A 108 -30.52 -0.97 65.40
CA ALA A 108 -30.61 0.33 66.07
C ALA A 108 -32.05 0.65 66.50
N GLY A 109 -32.24 1.06 67.75
CA GLY A 109 -33.55 1.46 68.28
C GLY A 109 -34.58 0.32 68.42
N ARG A 110 -34.18 -0.95 68.29
CA ARG A 110 -35.06 -2.12 68.41
C ARG A 110 -34.48 -3.17 69.36
N VAL A 111 -35.32 -3.98 69.99
CA VAL A 111 -34.92 -5.05 70.90
C VAL A 111 -35.20 -6.41 70.26
N VAL A 112 -34.24 -7.33 70.33
CA VAL A 112 -34.36 -8.69 69.79
C VAL A 112 -35.21 -9.55 70.72
N ARG A 113 -36.32 -10.07 70.20
CA ARG A 113 -37.20 -11.04 70.88
C ARG A 113 -36.92 -12.47 70.47
N GLY A 114 -36.54 -12.68 69.21
CA GLY A 114 -36.23 -14.01 68.70
C GLY A 114 -35.40 -13.94 67.44
N VAL A 115 -34.66 -15.00 67.17
CA VAL A 115 -33.90 -15.17 65.93
C VAL A 115 -34.00 -16.62 65.48
N ALA A 116 -34.32 -16.82 64.20
CA ALA A 116 -34.23 -18.10 63.53
C ALA A 116 -33.18 -18.00 62.42
N VAL A 117 -32.30 -18.99 62.34
CA VAL A 117 -31.30 -19.07 61.27
C VAL A 117 -31.81 -20.00 60.19
N THR A 118 -31.68 -19.60 58.94
CA THR A 118 -32.07 -20.40 57.78
C THR A 118 -30.93 -20.46 56.78
N VAL A 119 -30.68 -21.65 56.28
CA VAL A 119 -29.77 -21.90 55.16
C VAL A 119 -30.60 -22.54 54.06
N THR A 120 -30.71 -21.88 52.92
CA THR A 120 -31.55 -22.32 51.79
C THR A 120 -30.74 -22.95 50.67
N GLN A 121 -29.42 -23.07 50.84
CA GLN A 121 -28.49 -23.64 49.85
C GLN A 121 -28.26 -25.12 50.16
N PRO A 122 -28.57 -26.05 49.24
CA PRO A 122 -28.43 -27.49 49.48
C PRO A 122 -26.98 -27.93 49.82
N ASP A 123 -25.99 -27.22 49.29
CA ASP A 123 -24.56 -27.48 49.49
C ASP A 123 -23.99 -26.83 50.77
N ALA A 124 -24.82 -26.12 51.54
CA ALA A 124 -24.40 -25.35 52.70
C ALA A 124 -25.14 -25.76 54.00
N GLU A 125 -25.87 -26.88 54.02
CA GLU A 125 -26.63 -27.31 55.21
C GLU A 125 -25.75 -27.47 56.46
N HIS A 126 -24.49 -27.90 56.28
CA HIS A 126 -23.47 -28.01 57.33
C HIS A 126 -23.21 -26.70 58.10
N LEU A 127 -23.52 -25.53 57.51
CA LEU A 127 -23.40 -24.25 58.21
C LEU A 127 -24.29 -24.18 59.45
N MET A 128 -25.41 -24.93 59.48
CA MET A 128 -26.33 -24.95 60.62
C MET A 128 -25.68 -25.42 61.92
N GLU A 129 -24.66 -26.29 61.84
CA GLU A 129 -23.94 -26.82 63.01
C GLU A 129 -23.18 -25.74 63.80
N HIS A 130 -22.92 -24.58 63.18
CA HIS A 130 -22.23 -23.46 63.82
C HIS A 130 -23.14 -22.63 64.73
N PHE A 131 -24.47 -22.66 64.55
CA PHE A 131 -25.42 -21.77 65.25
C PHE A 131 -25.88 -22.33 66.59
N THR A 132 -24.94 -22.55 67.50
CA THR A 132 -25.22 -23.01 68.87
C THR A 132 -24.71 -22.03 69.93
N ALA A 133 -25.30 -22.09 71.12
CA ALA A 133 -24.87 -21.27 72.26
C ALA A 133 -23.39 -21.53 72.63
N SER A 134 -22.94 -22.79 72.55
CA SER A 134 -21.54 -23.18 72.81
C SER A 134 -20.55 -22.61 71.79
N ARG A 135 -21.01 -22.30 70.57
CA ARG A 135 -20.23 -21.63 69.51
C ARG A 135 -20.36 -20.11 69.55
N GLY A 136 -21.01 -19.55 70.57
CA GLY A 136 -21.09 -18.11 70.81
C GLY A 136 -22.36 -17.43 70.29
N MET A 137 -23.31 -18.19 69.70
CA MET A 137 -24.61 -17.66 69.28
C MET A 137 -25.43 -17.23 70.49
N ARG A 138 -25.76 -15.94 70.58
CA ARG A 138 -26.64 -15.40 71.63
C ARG A 138 -27.22 -14.06 71.18
N ASN A 139 -28.29 -13.63 71.83
CA ASN A 139 -28.82 -12.28 71.69
C ASN A 139 -28.77 -11.55 73.04
N SER A 140 -28.66 -10.23 73.01
CA SER A 140 -28.77 -9.38 74.20
C SER A 140 -29.22 -7.99 73.76
N GLY A 141 -30.33 -7.51 74.33
CA GLY A 141 -30.91 -6.22 73.98
C GLY A 141 -31.17 -6.10 72.48
N ASN A 142 -30.46 -5.18 71.82
CA ASN A 142 -30.58 -4.89 70.38
C ASN A 142 -29.57 -5.62 69.50
N THR A 143 -28.81 -6.56 70.07
CA THR A 143 -27.62 -7.13 69.43
C THR A 143 -27.70 -8.65 69.36
N ILE A 144 -27.34 -9.21 68.20
CA ILE A 144 -27.13 -10.64 67.99
C ILE A 144 -25.64 -10.89 67.79
N TYR A 145 -25.08 -11.77 68.60
CA TYR A 145 -23.71 -12.24 68.50
C TYR A 145 -23.70 -13.52 67.68
N LEU A 146 -23.05 -13.47 66.52
CA LEU A 146 -23.04 -14.55 65.55
C LEU A 146 -21.74 -15.36 65.70
N PRO A 147 -21.82 -16.70 65.70
CA PRO A 147 -20.66 -17.57 65.76
C PRO A 147 -19.74 -17.32 64.56
N ARG A 148 -18.52 -17.83 64.65
CA ARG A 148 -17.62 -17.87 63.49
C ARG A 148 -18.10 -18.96 62.54
N VAL A 149 -18.55 -18.55 61.36
CA VAL A 149 -19.12 -19.46 60.35
C VAL A 149 -18.16 -19.48 59.15
N PRO A 150 -17.52 -20.62 58.84
CA PRO A 150 -16.78 -20.77 57.60
C PRO A 150 -17.73 -20.58 56.40
N LEU A 151 -17.34 -19.80 55.41
CA LEU A 151 -18.15 -19.54 54.22
C LEU A 151 -17.29 -19.67 52.97
N ASN A 152 -17.61 -20.64 52.12
CA ASN A 152 -17.07 -20.68 50.76
C ASN A 152 -17.63 -19.53 49.92
N ARG A 153 -16.97 -19.25 48.79
CA ARG A 153 -17.41 -18.20 47.86
C ARG A 153 -18.87 -18.40 47.46
N GLY A 154 -19.70 -17.38 47.68
CA GLY A 154 -21.14 -17.40 47.35
C GLY A 154 -22.05 -18.12 48.35
N GLN A 155 -21.51 -18.74 49.41
CA GLN A 155 -22.32 -19.31 50.47
C GLN A 155 -22.92 -18.20 51.36
N HIS A 156 -24.13 -18.43 51.84
CA HIS A 156 -24.86 -17.49 52.68
C HIS A 156 -25.81 -18.18 53.66
N TYR A 157 -26.11 -17.47 54.75
CA TYR A 157 -27.18 -17.81 55.67
C TYR A 157 -28.05 -16.57 55.93
N LYS A 158 -29.28 -16.79 56.40
CA LYS A 158 -30.21 -15.71 56.70
C LYS A 158 -30.68 -15.80 58.15
N LEU A 159 -30.81 -14.64 58.78
CA LEU A 159 -31.33 -14.47 60.11
C LEU A 159 -32.73 -13.86 59.98
N LEU A 160 -33.75 -14.62 60.35
CA LEU A 160 -35.10 -14.11 60.54
C LEU A 160 -35.22 -13.64 61.99
N VAL A 161 -35.30 -12.33 62.20
CA VAL A 161 -35.22 -11.71 63.51
C VAL A 161 -36.54 -11.04 63.86
N LEU A 162 -37.14 -11.45 64.97
CA LEU A 162 -38.29 -10.79 65.57
C LEU A 162 -37.79 -9.71 66.53
N LEU A 163 -38.26 -8.49 66.32
CA LEU A 163 -37.81 -7.27 66.99
C LEU A 163 -39.00 -6.50 67.56
N THR A 164 -38.83 -5.73 68.63
CA THR A 164 -39.85 -4.81 69.19
C THR A 164 -39.23 -3.45 69.53
N GLY A 165 -40.03 -2.42 69.83
CA GLY A 165 -39.57 -1.11 70.32
C GLY A 165 -39.27 -0.04 69.27
N GLY A 166 -39.04 -0.39 68.00
CA GLY A 166 -38.57 0.55 66.98
C GLY A 166 -39.26 0.39 65.61
N ARG A 167 -39.13 1.41 64.76
CA ARG A 167 -39.86 1.53 63.48
C ARG A 167 -39.19 0.74 62.36
N VAL A 168 -39.95 0.29 61.37
CA VAL A 168 -39.42 -0.24 60.10
C VAL A 168 -38.42 0.74 59.47
N GLY A 169 -37.34 0.24 58.87
CA GLY A 169 -36.27 1.04 58.27
C GLY A 169 -35.15 1.51 59.22
N SER A 170 -35.21 1.20 60.52
CA SER A 170 -34.10 1.42 61.46
C SER A 170 -32.80 0.72 60.99
N ALA A 171 -31.67 1.38 61.21
CA ALA A 171 -30.39 0.90 60.74
C ALA A 171 -30.00 -0.46 61.34
N VAL A 172 -29.66 -1.42 60.47
CA VAL A 172 -29.04 -2.69 60.84
C VAL A 172 -27.57 -2.64 60.46
N ARG A 173 -26.69 -2.83 61.44
CA ARG A 173 -25.24 -2.82 61.23
C ARG A 173 -24.66 -4.17 61.63
N VAL A 174 -23.98 -4.83 60.69
CA VAL A 174 -23.15 -5.99 60.99
C VAL A 174 -21.69 -5.54 61.02
N SER A 175 -20.99 -5.90 62.08
CA SER A 175 -19.58 -5.59 62.29
C SER A 175 -18.83 -6.81 62.79
N GLY A 176 -17.56 -6.90 62.43
CA GLY A 176 -16.62 -7.93 62.86
C GLY A 176 -15.32 -7.78 62.09
N GLY A 177 -14.24 -8.39 62.57
CA GLY A 177 -12.95 -8.32 61.90
C GLY A 177 -12.65 -9.62 61.14
N ILE A 178 -12.12 -9.48 59.93
CA ILE A 178 -11.71 -10.57 59.05
C ILE A 178 -10.25 -10.35 58.64
N ARG A 179 -9.40 -11.35 58.82
CA ARG A 179 -7.98 -11.28 58.46
C ARG A 179 -7.84 -11.05 56.95
N ASP A 180 -7.14 -9.97 56.59
CA ASP A 180 -6.96 -9.53 55.20
C ASP A 180 -8.27 -9.30 54.44
N GLY A 181 -9.35 -8.99 55.18
CA GLY A 181 -10.69 -8.85 54.65
C GLY A 181 -11.52 -7.75 55.32
N ALA A 182 -12.79 -7.67 54.96
CA ALA A 182 -13.72 -6.69 55.52
C ALA A 182 -15.16 -7.22 55.60
N VAL A 183 -15.92 -6.67 56.54
CA VAL A 183 -17.37 -6.83 56.63
C VAL A 183 -18.02 -5.55 56.12
N ALA A 184 -18.86 -5.64 55.09
CA ALA A 184 -19.42 -4.46 54.44
C ALA A 184 -20.90 -4.67 54.04
N PRO A 185 -21.73 -3.62 54.05
CA PRO A 185 -23.07 -3.72 53.51
C PRO A 185 -23.00 -4.03 52.01
N ASN A 186 -23.79 -5.01 51.56
CA ASN A 186 -23.91 -5.36 50.15
C ASN A 186 -25.16 -4.67 49.55
N ARG A 187 -25.02 -4.05 48.38
CA ARG A 187 -26.17 -3.55 47.60
C ARG A 187 -26.54 -4.62 46.59
N SER A 188 -27.79 -5.09 46.62
CA SER A 188 -28.30 -5.98 45.57
C SER A 188 -28.24 -5.24 44.23
N THR A 189 -27.61 -5.85 43.23
CA THR A 189 -28.08 -5.70 41.85
C THR A 189 -29.52 -6.19 41.81
N THR A 190 -30.42 -5.41 41.25
CA THR A 190 -31.84 -5.79 41.10
C THR A 190 -31.97 -7.00 40.18
N VAL A 191 -33.14 -7.67 40.14
CA VAL A 191 -33.37 -8.85 39.27
C VAL A 191 -33.17 -8.50 37.78
N ASP A 192 -33.25 -7.21 37.42
CA ASP A 192 -33.05 -6.69 36.06
C ASP A 192 -31.61 -6.23 35.76
N ASP A 193 -30.72 -6.18 36.76
CA ASP A 193 -29.33 -5.80 36.56
C ASP A 193 -28.54 -7.01 36.02
N LYS A 194 -28.50 -7.14 34.69
CA LYS A 194 -27.53 -8.02 34.04
C LYS A 194 -26.12 -7.57 34.46
N PRO A 195 -25.31 -8.44 35.09
CA PRO A 195 -23.94 -8.10 35.38
C PRO A 195 -23.25 -7.71 34.06
N PRO A 196 -22.48 -6.61 34.03
CA PRO A 196 -21.78 -6.24 32.82
C PRO A 196 -20.86 -7.39 32.42
N LEU A 197 -21.00 -7.88 31.18
CA LEU A 197 -20.20 -8.99 30.61
C LEU A 197 -18.68 -8.75 30.73
N PHE A 198 -18.28 -7.49 30.94
CA PHE A 198 -16.90 -7.05 31.13
C PHE A 198 -16.85 -6.03 32.27
N SER A 199 -15.89 -6.20 33.19
CA SER A 199 -15.55 -5.20 34.21
C SER A 199 -15.15 -3.87 33.55
N GLN A 200 -15.30 -2.73 34.25
CA GLN A 200 -14.87 -1.43 33.72
C GLN A 200 -13.44 -1.40 33.16
N PRO A 201 -12.42 -2.00 33.81
CA PRO A 201 -11.08 -2.04 33.23
C PRO A 201 -11.00 -2.91 31.97
N SER A 202 -11.72 -4.03 31.88
CA SER A 202 -11.69 -4.84 30.65
C SER A 202 -12.41 -4.17 29.48
N ARG A 203 -13.43 -3.33 29.73
CA ARG A 203 -14.02 -2.47 28.69
C ARG A 203 -13.02 -1.45 28.14
N LEU A 204 -12.29 -0.77 29.02
CA LEU A 204 -11.31 0.24 28.61
C LEU A 204 -10.19 -0.37 27.75
N ILE A 205 -9.73 -1.56 28.14
CA ILE A 205 -8.67 -2.29 27.43
C ILE A 205 -9.17 -2.80 26.07
N THR A 206 -10.39 -3.33 26.02
CA THR A 206 -10.98 -3.78 24.75
C THR A 206 -11.13 -2.63 23.76
N VAL A 207 -11.61 -1.46 24.22
CA VAL A 207 -11.71 -0.25 23.39
C VAL A 207 -10.33 0.18 22.87
N LEU A 208 -9.33 0.26 23.75
CA LEU A 208 -7.97 0.66 23.38
C LEU A 208 -7.35 -0.28 22.33
N LEU A 209 -7.54 -1.59 22.49
CA LEU A 209 -7.07 -2.59 21.53
C LEU A 209 -7.79 -2.48 20.20
N THR A 210 -9.13 -2.32 20.20
CA THR A 210 -9.88 -2.13 18.94
C THR A 210 -9.46 -0.88 18.19
N VAL A 211 -9.23 0.24 18.89
CA VAL A 211 -8.73 1.48 18.28
C VAL A 211 -7.34 1.25 17.66
N CYS A 212 -6.41 0.61 18.37
CA CYS A 212 -5.09 0.28 17.83
C CYS A 212 -5.19 -0.57 16.55
N VAL A 213 -6.00 -1.62 16.55
CA VAL A 213 -6.19 -2.50 15.38
C VAL A 213 -6.78 -1.74 14.20
N THR A 214 -7.78 -0.89 14.43
CA THR A 214 -8.38 -0.08 13.35
C THR A 214 -7.41 0.94 12.77
N VAL A 215 -6.57 1.57 13.60
CA VAL A 215 -5.53 2.51 13.14
C VAL A 215 -4.48 1.77 12.31
N LEU A 216 -4.00 0.62 12.79
CA LEU A 216 -3.06 -0.23 12.04
C LEU A 216 -3.64 -0.69 10.69
N ALA A 217 -4.90 -1.12 10.66
CA ALA A 217 -5.58 -1.51 9.43
C ALA A 217 -5.76 -0.32 8.47
N SER A 218 -6.05 0.88 8.97
CA SER A 218 -6.19 2.08 8.15
C SER A 218 -4.87 2.52 7.50
N ILE A 219 -3.73 2.37 8.19
CA ILE A 219 -2.41 2.68 7.62
C ILE A 219 -2.08 1.75 6.44
N ILE A 220 -2.47 0.48 6.51
CA ILE A 220 -2.24 -0.48 5.42
C ILE A 220 -3.12 -0.16 4.20
N VAL A 221 -4.35 0.31 4.41
CA VAL A 221 -5.33 0.56 3.34
C VAL A 221 -5.19 1.97 2.74
N VAL A 222 -4.72 2.94 3.52
CA VAL A 222 -4.64 4.36 3.14
C VAL A 222 -3.19 4.82 2.89
N GLY A 223 -2.19 4.00 3.21
CA GLY A 223 -0.80 4.26 2.83
C GLY A 223 -0.66 4.29 1.31
N ASP A 224 -0.59 5.50 0.76
CA ASP A 224 -0.30 5.77 -0.65
C ASP A 224 1.03 5.11 -1.03
N GLY A 225 0.94 4.07 -1.86
CA GLY A 225 2.10 3.45 -2.49
C GLY A 225 2.15 1.96 -2.26
N THR A 226 1.39 1.19 -3.04
CA THR A 226 1.97 -0.05 -3.55
C THR A 226 3.34 0.30 -4.12
N PRO A 227 4.46 -0.28 -3.63
CA PRO A 227 5.77 0.00 -4.19
C PRO A 227 5.66 -0.19 -5.69
N GLN A 228 5.92 0.86 -6.47
CA GLN A 228 5.81 0.74 -7.91
C GLN A 228 6.78 -0.37 -8.36
N PRO A 229 6.39 -1.19 -9.36
CA PRO A 229 7.29 -2.19 -9.91
C PRO A 229 8.65 -1.57 -10.25
N ILE A 230 9.72 -2.36 -10.09
CA ILE A 230 11.08 -1.91 -10.41
C ILE A 230 11.10 -1.39 -11.85
N GLY A 231 11.52 -0.13 -12.05
CA GLY A 231 11.50 0.52 -13.36
C GLY A 231 10.32 1.46 -13.60
N CYS A 232 9.42 1.64 -12.62
CA CYS A 232 8.34 2.63 -12.66
C CYS A 232 8.67 3.87 -11.80
N ALA A 233 8.33 5.06 -12.31
CA ALA A 233 8.33 6.31 -11.56
C ALA A 233 7.30 7.27 -12.14
N ALA A 234 6.74 8.14 -11.29
CA ALA A 234 5.82 9.18 -11.69
C ALA A 234 6.55 10.43 -12.23
N GLY A 235 5.84 11.25 -13.02
CA GLY A 235 6.35 12.49 -13.59
C GLY A 235 6.15 12.60 -15.10
N ASN A 236 6.84 13.55 -15.73
CA ASN A 236 6.78 13.78 -17.17
C ASN A 236 8.17 13.60 -17.79
N LEU A 237 8.25 12.85 -18.88
CA LEU A 237 9.45 12.65 -19.69
C LEU A 237 9.17 13.03 -21.14
N THR A 238 10.12 13.71 -21.76
CA THR A 238 10.10 13.91 -23.22
C THR A 238 11.13 12.99 -23.90
N VAL A 239 10.69 12.20 -24.87
CA VAL A 239 11.56 11.44 -25.76
C VAL A 239 11.57 12.13 -27.13
N ASN A 240 12.75 12.57 -27.58
CA ASN A 240 12.93 13.21 -28.88
C ASN A 240 13.99 12.47 -29.72
N GLY A 241 14.36 13.04 -30.87
CA GLY A 241 15.44 12.50 -31.71
C GLY A 241 14.93 11.76 -32.94
N SER A 242 15.49 10.56 -33.18
CA SER A 242 15.27 9.73 -34.37
C SER A 242 13.79 9.52 -34.69
N THR A 243 13.44 9.84 -35.94
CA THR A 243 12.12 9.50 -36.51
C THR A 243 12.06 8.07 -37.03
N ALA A 244 13.20 7.42 -37.28
CA ALA A 244 13.28 6.02 -37.68
C ALA A 244 12.98 5.09 -36.49
N PHE A 245 13.43 5.44 -35.29
CA PHE A 245 13.18 4.66 -34.06
C PHE A 245 11.91 5.08 -33.31
N ALA A 246 11.20 6.10 -33.80
CA ALA A 246 9.99 6.62 -33.18
C ALA A 246 8.88 5.58 -32.94
N PRO A 247 8.62 4.61 -33.84
CA PRO A 247 7.62 3.56 -33.60
C PRO A 247 7.90 2.74 -32.34
N VAL A 248 9.16 2.38 -32.10
CA VAL A 248 9.59 1.69 -30.88
C VAL A 248 9.30 2.55 -29.66
N MET A 249 9.73 3.81 -29.68
CA MET A 249 9.58 4.69 -28.52
C MET A 249 8.12 4.97 -28.17
N ARG A 250 7.24 5.10 -29.18
CA ARG A 250 5.80 5.29 -28.94
C ARG A 250 5.17 4.05 -28.31
N GLU A 251 5.51 2.86 -28.78
CA GLU A 251 4.99 1.61 -28.22
C GLU A 251 5.53 1.37 -26.80
N VAL A 252 6.82 1.61 -26.56
CA VAL A 252 7.39 1.50 -25.21
C VAL A 252 6.79 2.54 -24.26
N ALA A 253 6.57 3.78 -24.72
CA ALA A 253 5.88 4.81 -23.95
C ALA A 253 4.45 4.38 -23.57
N ALA A 254 3.68 3.89 -24.53
CA ALA A 254 2.31 3.43 -24.30
C ALA A 254 2.25 2.29 -23.28
N ARG A 255 3.16 1.31 -23.37
CA ARG A 255 3.24 0.21 -22.38
C ARG A 255 3.71 0.70 -21.02
N TYR A 256 4.68 1.61 -20.98
CA TYR A 256 5.14 2.22 -19.74
C TYR A 256 4.01 2.94 -19.00
N GLU A 257 3.23 3.75 -19.69
CA GLU A 257 2.10 4.49 -19.10
C GLU A 257 0.98 3.56 -18.64
N ALA A 258 0.80 2.41 -19.30
CA ALA A 258 -0.16 1.38 -18.90
C ALA A 258 0.30 0.62 -17.65
N ASP A 259 1.60 0.29 -17.56
CA ASP A 259 2.17 -0.52 -16.48
C ASP A 259 2.55 0.32 -15.24
N CYS A 260 2.94 1.58 -15.45
CA CYS A 260 3.49 2.47 -14.43
C CYS A 260 2.57 3.68 -14.20
N ALA A 261 1.79 3.62 -13.12
CA ALA A 261 0.87 4.70 -12.77
C ALA A 261 1.59 6.04 -12.50
N GLY A 262 1.04 7.12 -13.03
CA GLY A 262 1.50 8.50 -12.77
C GLY A 262 2.73 8.93 -13.59
N GLY A 263 3.24 8.08 -14.48
CA GLY A 263 4.25 8.47 -15.47
C GLY A 263 3.60 8.91 -16.78
N THR A 264 4.12 9.95 -17.41
CA THR A 264 3.71 10.40 -18.75
C THR A 264 4.94 10.59 -19.63
N VAL A 265 4.95 9.99 -20.80
CA VAL A 265 6.06 9.94 -21.75
C VAL A 265 5.62 10.53 -23.09
N THR A 266 6.04 11.76 -23.37
CA THR A 266 5.75 12.44 -24.64
C THR A 266 6.82 12.13 -25.67
N VAL A 267 6.44 11.55 -26.81
CA VAL A 267 7.36 11.24 -27.92
C VAL A 267 7.25 12.30 -29.03
N ASP A 268 8.16 13.28 -29.06
CA ASP A 268 8.27 14.33 -30.09
C ASP A 268 9.58 14.17 -30.89
N THR A 269 9.53 13.34 -31.93
CA THR A 269 10.68 13.00 -32.76
C THR A 269 10.70 13.84 -34.04
N ARG A 270 11.82 14.51 -34.31
CA ARG A 270 12.01 15.38 -35.49
C ARG A 270 13.33 15.19 -36.21
N GLY A 271 14.26 14.45 -35.62
CA GLY A 271 15.62 14.30 -36.12
C GLY A 271 16.60 14.11 -34.97
N SER A 272 17.56 13.21 -35.14
CA SER A 272 18.54 12.84 -34.13
C SER A 272 19.46 14.02 -33.76
N ASN A 273 19.90 14.83 -34.74
CA ASN A 273 20.77 15.98 -34.50
C ASN A 273 20.02 17.14 -33.82
N GLU A 274 18.80 17.44 -34.28
CA GLU A 274 17.92 18.42 -33.64
C GLU A 274 17.64 18.00 -32.19
N GLY A 275 17.31 16.73 -31.96
CA GLY A 275 17.06 16.19 -30.62
C GLY A 275 18.27 16.33 -29.71
N LEU A 276 19.47 16.02 -30.21
CA LEU A 276 20.70 16.10 -29.42
C LEU A 276 21.06 17.55 -29.06
N THR A 277 20.83 18.48 -30.00
CA THR A 277 21.00 19.91 -29.76
C THR A 277 20.00 20.43 -28.73
N LYS A 278 18.74 20.00 -28.80
CA LYS A 278 17.73 20.33 -27.78
C LYS A 278 18.11 19.79 -26.40
N LEU A 279 18.57 18.55 -26.32
CA LEU A 279 18.99 17.93 -25.05
C LEU A 279 20.19 18.69 -24.45
N ALA A 280 21.19 19.01 -25.27
CA ALA A 280 22.35 19.79 -24.84
C ALA A 280 21.98 21.21 -24.39
N ALA A 281 21.04 21.87 -25.06
CA ALA A 281 20.57 23.20 -24.70
C ALA A 281 19.68 23.22 -23.44
N ALA A 282 18.93 22.14 -23.19
CA ALA A 282 18.08 22.00 -22.01
C ALA A 282 18.88 21.61 -20.76
N GLY A 283 20.03 20.94 -20.91
CA GLY A 283 20.91 20.59 -19.82
C GLY A 283 21.85 21.72 -19.41
N SER A 284 22.18 21.77 -18.12
CA SER A 284 23.19 22.69 -17.59
C SER A 284 23.82 22.10 -16.33
N PRO A 285 25.13 22.28 -16.08
CA PRO A 285 25.74 21.84 -14.82
C PRO A 285 25.08 22.48 -13.58
N ALA A 286 24.47 23.67 -13.74
CA ALA A 286 23.79 24.38 -12.66
C ALA A 286 22.35 23.92 -12.42
N GLN A 287 21.65 23.45 -13.47
CA GLN A 287 20.22 23.07 -13.41
C GLN A 287 20.02 21.54 -13.35
N GLY A 288 21.07 20.77 -13.66
CA GLY A 288 21.05 19.32 -13.69
C GLY A 288 20.52 18.73 -15.00
N ALA A 289 20.32 17.41 -14.99
CA ALA A 289 19.75 16.66 -16.11
C ALA A 289 18.25 17.00 -16.30
N PRO A 290 17.81 17.40 -17.51
CA PRO A 290 16.39 17.53 -17.82
C PRO A 290 15.74 16.14 -17.87
N GLU A 291 14.43 16.06 -17.65
CA GLU A 291 13.66 14.82 -17.88
C GLU A 291 13.42 14.64 -19.40
N MET A 292 14.50 14.33 -20.12
CA MET A 292 14.54 14.19 -21.57
C MET A 292 15.51 13.08 -22.00
N ILE A 293 15.08 12.29 -22.98
CA ILE A 293 15.92 11.29 -23.66
C ILE A 293 15.92 11.61 -25.16
N THR A 294 17.10 11.58 -25.78
CA THR A 294 17.24 11.70 -27.23
C THR A 294 17.64 10.37 -27.83
N ILE A 295 16.87 9.87 -28.80
CA ILE A 295 17.26 8.70 -29.58
C ILE A 295 18.09 9.12 -30.80
N TYR A 296 19.16 8.39 -31.08
CA TYR A 296 20.05 8.67 -32.19
C TYR A 296 20.39 7.41 -33.00
N ASP A 297 20.30 7.53 -34.32
CA ASP A 297 20.63 6.49 -35.30
C ASP A 297 22.16 6.38 -35.44
N GLY A 298 22.76 5.35 -34.84
CA GLY A 298 24.22 5.21 -34.80
C GLY A 298 24.87 6.07 -33.70
N ALA A 299 26.20 6.09 -33.68
CA ALA A 299 26.93 6.95 -32.76
C ALA A 299 26.77 8.41 -33.17
N GLY A 300 26.19 9.22 -32.27
CA GLY A 300 26.12 10.66 -32.41
C GLY A 300 27.48 11.34 -32.20
N PRO A 301 27.59 12.64 -32.52
CA PRO A 301 28.84 13.38 -32.37
C PRO A 301 29.25 13.48 -30.88
N GLN A 302 30.50 13.13 -30.56
CA GLN A 302 31.06 13.21 -29.20
C GLN A 302 31.48 14.64 -28.80
N ALA A 303 30.81 15.67 -29.33
CA ALA A 303 31.22 17.06 -29.14
C ALA A 303 30.95 17.60 -27.73
N ASN A 304 30.15 16.91 -26.92
CA ASN A 304 29.78 17.33 -25.57
C ASN A 304 29.96 16.16 -24.58
N ALA A 305 30.89 16.31 -23.64
CA ALA A 305 31.21 15.30 -22.63
C ALA A 305 30.07 15.06 -21.61
N GLU A 306 29.12 15.99 -21.50
CA GLU A 306 27.96 15.85 -20.63
C GLU A 306 26.87 14.96 -21.25
N LEU A 307 26.94 14.64 -22.55
CA LEU A 307 25.96 13.77 -23.18
C LEU A 307 26.37 12.31 -22.98
N LEU A 308 25.64 11.60 -22.13
CA LEU A 308 25.87 10.19 -21.86
C LEU A 308 24.98 9.33 -22.75
N SER A 309 25.58 8.35 -23.42
CA SER A 309 24.89 7.46 -24.35
C SER A 309 24.69 6.08 -23.76
N THR A 310 23.48 5.53 -23.92
CA THR A 310 23.15 4.13 -23.63
C THR A 310 22.83 3.41 -24.93
N ARG A 311 23.47 2.27 -25.21
CA ARG A 311 23.17 1.44 -26.38
C ARG A 311 21.84 0.72 -26.16
N VAL A 312 20.84 0.90 -27.01
CA VAL A 312 19.49 0.34 -26.78
C VAL A 312 19.21 -0.88 -27.66
N GLY A 313 19.54 -0.81 -28.95
CA GLY A 313 19.32 -1.92 -29.88
C GLY A 313 20.10 -1.74 -31.18
N VAL A 314 20.01 -2.69 -32.09
CA VAL A 314 20.57 -2.64 -33.43
C VAL A 314 19.44 -2.58 -34.44
N SER A 315 19.52 -1.61 -35.35
CA SER A 315 18.60 -1.43 -36.47
C SER A 315 19.27 -1.83 -37.78
N ALA A 316 18.54 -2.54 -38.63
CA ALA A 316 18.87 -2.69 -40.04
C ALA A 316 18.24 -1.53 -40.83
N PHE A 317 18.97 -1.01 -41.81
CA PHE A 317 18.50 0.02 -42.71
C PHE A 317 18.55 -0.48 -44.16
N ALA A 318 17.70 0.06 -45.01
CA ALA A 318 17.58 -0.36 -46.39
C ALA A 318 17.66 0.84 -47.32
N VAL A 319 18.27 0.61 -48.49
CA VAL A 319 17.99 1.43 -49.67
C VAL A 319 16.64 1.00 -50.22
N VAL A 320 15.79 1.96 -50.52
CA VAL A 320 14.44 1.73 -51.05
C VAL A 320 14.30 2.41 -52.41
N VAL A 321 13.56 1.77 -53.30
CA VAL A 321 13.24 2.31 -54.62
C VAL A 321 11.75 2.20 -54.88
N ASN A 322 11.22 3.05 -55.74
CA ASN A 322 9.84 2.97 -56.19
C ASN A 322 9.55 1.61 -56.87
N ASN A 323 8.33 1.09 -56.73
CA ASN A 323 7.94 -0.20 -57.33
C ASN A 323 7.95 -0.24 -58.87
N ASP A 324 7.89 0.91 -59.53
CA ASP A 324 8.00 1.00 -60.99
C ASP A 324 9.43 0.69 -61.49
N LEU A 325 10.41 0.60 -60.58
CA LEU A 325 11.77 0.20 -60.88
C LEU A 325 11.97 -1.31 -60.63
N PRO A 326 12.30 -2.13 -61.63
CA PRO A 326 12.56 -3.57 -61.43
C PRO A 326 13.95 -3.86 -60.81
N VAL A 327 14.47 -2.97 -59.96
CA VAL A 327 15.83 -3.03 -59.40
C VAL A 327 15.82 -3.76 -58.06
N LYS A 328 16.32 -5.00 -58.04
CA LYS A 328 16.33 -5.84 -56.82
C LYS A 328 17.65 -5.82 -56.05
N ASN A 329 18.73 -5.43 -56.71
CA ASN A 329 20.07 -5.42 -56.14
C ASN A 329 20.89 -4.27 -56.72
N LEU A 330 21.65 -3.60 -55.87
CA LEU A 330 22.67 -2.63 -56.24
C LEU A 330 23.97 -2.96 -55.51
N THR A 331 25.11 -2.73 -56.13
CA THR A 331 26.38 -2.74 -55.40
C THR A 331 26.50 -1.46 -54.57
N THR A 332 27.26 -1.51 -53.48
CA THR A 332 27.54 -0.31 -52.67
C THR A 332 28.19 0.79 -53.51
N ASP A 333 29.02 0.43 -54.49
CA ASP A 333 29.60 1.39 -55.43
C ASP A 333 28.55 2.05 -56.34
N GLN A 334 27.59 1.27 -56.87
CA GLN A 334 26.47 1.83 -57.63
C GLN A 334 25.66 2.82 -56.79
N VAL A 335 25.34 2.48 -55.53
CA VAL A 335 24.65 3.39 -54.63
C VAL A 335 25.45 4.68 -54.41
N ARG A 336 26.77 4.58 -54.16
CA ARG A 336 27.64 5.76 -54.04
C ARG A 336 27.58 6.64 -55.28
N ARG A 337 27.70 6.07 -56.47
CA ARG A 337 27.69 6.80 -57.74
C ARG A 337 26.32 7.44 -58.03
N ILE A 338 25.22 6.75 -57.72
CA ILE A 338 23.86 7.31 -57.78
C ILE A 338 23.75 8.53 -56.86
N PHE A 339 24.13 8.36 -55.59
CA PHE A 339 24.07 9.43 -54.58
C PHE A 339 25.17 10.48 -54.70
N ARG A 340 26.12 10.34 -55.63
CA ARG A 340 27.05 11.39 -56.08
C ARG A 340 26.49 12.20 -57.24
N GLY A 341 25.49 11.66 -57.94
CA GLY A 341 24.92 12.22 -59.15
C GLY A 341 25.66 11.85 -60.44
N ASP A 342 26.49 10.79 -60.41
CA ASP A 342 27.18 10.29 -61.62
C ASP A 342 26.20 9.65 -62.61
N PHE A 343 25.06 9.19 -62.09
CA PHE A 343 23.95 8.65 -62.85
C PHE A 343 22.75 9.56 -62.69
N LEU A 344 22.16 9.94 -63.83
CA LEU A 344 20.98 10.79 -63.92
C LEU A 344 19.74 10.00 -64.34
N ASN A 345 19.92 8.81 -64.91
CA ASN A 345 18.84 7.98 -65.43
C ASN A 345 19.13 6.49 -65.17
N TRP A 346 18.08 5.72 -64.86
CA TRP A 346 18.15 4.30 -64.57
C TRP A 346 18.61 3.44 -65.76
N SER A 347 18.44 3.91 -67.00
CA SER A 347 18.98 3.25 -68.20
C SER A 347 20.51 3.14 -68.20
N GLN A 348 21.21 3.97 -67.42
CA GLN A 348 22.68 3.88 -67.23
C GLN A 348 23.08 2.73 -66.29
N LEU A 349 22.11 2.05 -65.68
CA LEU A 349 22.24 0.97 -64.71
C LEU A 349 21.40 -0.26 -65.11
N ASP A 350 21.21 -0.47 -66.41
CA ASP A 350 20.40 -1.55 -66.99
C ASP A 350 18.92 -1.53 -66.52
N GLY A 351 18.43 -0.36 -66.09
CA GLY A 351 17.05 -0.12 -65.70
C GLY A 351 16.19 0.49 -66.82
N PRO A 352 14.93 0.83 -66.52
CA PRO A 352 14.06 1.53 -67.46
C PRO A 352 14.56 2.95 -67.76
N ASP A 353 14.12 3.53 -68.86
CA ASP A 353 14.37 4.96 -69.18
C ASP A 353 13.54 5.86 -68.25
N LEU A 354 14.03 6.03 -67.03
CA LEU A 354 13.43 6.85 -65.99
C LEU A 354 14.53 7.73 -65.35
N PRO A 355 14.28 9.04 -65.17
CA PRO A 355 15.17 9.90 -64.39
C PRO A 355 15.34 9.38 -62.96
N ILE A 356 16.54 9.54 -62.41
CA ILE A 356 16.82 9.25 -61.00
C ILE A 356 16.41 10.45 -60.15
N SER A 357 15.56 10.20 -59.16
CA SER A 357 15.21 11.19 -58.13
C SER A 357 15.67 10.71 -56.74
N LEU A 358 16.57 11.46 -56.13
CA LEU A 358 17.07 11.18 -54.79
C LEU A 358 16.13 11.82 -53.75
N VAL A 359 15.40 10.99 -53.02
CA VAL A 359 14.60 11.41 -51.87
C VAL A 359 15.42 11.17 -50.62
N SER A 360 16.01 12.24 -50.09
CA SER A 360 16.91 12.17 -48.94
C SER A 360 16.33 12.88 -47.72
N ARG A 361 17.02 12.77 -46.60
CA ARG A 361 16.71 13.49 -45.37
C ARG A 361 17.45 14.82 -45.30
N ASP A 362 16.92 15.74 -44.50
CA ASP A 362 17.61 16.98 -44.15
C ASP A 362 18.81 16.76 -43.20
N ALA A 363 19.50 17.84 -42.83
CA ALA A 363 20.70 17.79 -41.99
C ALA A 363 20.41 17.35 -40.54
N ASP A 364 19.15 17.36 -40.10
CA ASP A 364 18.77 17.01 -38.73
C ASP A 364 18.65 15.50 -38.51
N SER A 365 18.76 14.71 -39.58
CA SER A 365 18.59 13.26 -39.58
C SER A 365 19.85 12.48 -39.19
N GLY A 366 19.76 11.69 -38.11
CA GLY A 366 20.79 10.68 -37.80
C GLY A 366 20.86 9.58 -38.87
N THR A 367 19.74 9.18 -39.46
CA THR A 367 19.71 8.21 -40.55
C THR A 367 20.53 8.68 -41.75
N ARG A 368 20.50 9.98 -42.08
CA ARG A 368 21.36 10.56 -43.12
C ARG A 368 22.83 10.47 -42.76
N ASP A 369 23.17 10.86 -41.53
CA ASP A 369 24.55 10.79 -41.05
C ASP A 369 25.08 9.36 -41.06
N LEU A 370 24.23 8.40 -40.69
CA LEU A 370 24.53 6.98 -40.78
C LEU A 370 24.72 6.53 -42.22
N PHE A 371 23.80 6.86 -43.12
CA PHE A 371 23.87 6.50 -44.54
C PHE A 371 25.14 7.07 -45.19
N ARG A 372 25.45 8.34 -44.92
CA ARG A 372 26.70 8.97 -45.35
C ARG A 372 27.93 8.20 -44.86
N ARG A 373 27.99 7.92 -43.55
CA ARG A 373 29.16 7.28 -42.92
C ARG A 373 29.36 5.83 -43.36
N VAL A 374 28.29 5.05 -43.46
CA VAL A 374 28.35 3.60 -43.65
C VAL A 374 28.26 3.20 -45.12
N VAL A 375 27.44 3.89 -45.91
CA VAL A 375 27.20 3.56 -47.32
C VAL A 375 28.01 4.48 -48.23
N LEU A 376 27.85 5.81 -48.10
CA LEU A 376 28.43 6.75 -49.06
C LEU A 376 29.94 6.98 -48.87
N GLY A 377 30.45 6.89 -47.64
CA GLY A 377 31.83 7.23 -47.30
C GLY A 377 32.10 8.74 -47.40
N ALA A 378 33.31 9.11 -47.86
CA ALA A 378 33.76 10.50 -47.95
C ALA A 378 33.02 11.33 -49.02
N GLU A 379 32.25 10.68 -49.90
CA GLU A 379 31.78 11.24 -51.17
C GLU A 379 30.45 12.01 -51.05
N GLY A 380 29.81 11.97 -49.88
CA GLY A 380 28.65 12.81 -49.55
C GLY A 380 27.45 12.65 -50.49
N GLU A 381 26.54 13.62 -50.43
CA GLU A 381 25.39 13.75 -51.34
C GLU A 381 25.49 15.07 -52.11
N PRO A 382 24.91 15.18 -53.32
CA PRO A 382 24.88 16.43 -54.06
C PRO A 382 24.08 17.50 -53.31
N ALA A 383 24.25 18.75 -53.76
CA ALA A 383 23.45 19.86 -53.27
C ALA A 383 21.94 19.58 -53.46
N PHE A 384 21.13 20.22 -52.63
CA PHE A 384 19.69 20.24 -52.79
C PHE A 384 19.30 20.91 -54.12
N THR A 385 18.48 20.23 -54.94
CA THR A 385 18.09 20.73 -56.27
C THR A 385 16.57 20.78 -56.49
N SER A 386 15.75 20.21 -55.58
CA SER A 386 14.29 20.11 -55.78
C SER A 386 13.47 20.14 -54.48
N TYR A 387 12.39 20.93 -54.45
CA TYR A 387 11.41 20.91 -53.34
C TYR A 387 10.41 19.74 -53.46
N ASP A 388 9.93 19.47 -54.68
CA ASP A 388 8.88 18.48 -54.98
C ASP A 388 9.44 17.09 -55.34
N CYS A 389 10.77 16.94 -55.39
CA CYS A 389 11.48 15.73 -55.82
C CYS A 389 11.23 15.34 -57.29
N ALA A 390 10.62 16.20 -58.10
CA ALA A 390 10.27 15.90 -59.48
C ALA A 390 10.87 16.92 -60.47
N ARG A 391 11.06 18.17 -60.03
CA ARG A 391 11.59 19.25 -60.88
C ARG A 391 12.74 19.97 -60.19
N GLN A 392 13.74 20.32 -60.99
CA GLN A 392 14.84 21.16 -60.52
C GLN A 392 14.35 22.59 -60.28
N ILE A 393 14.92 23.24 -59.27
CA ILE A 393 14.53 24.60 -58.87
C ILE A 393 15.23 25.64 -59.74
N TYR A 394 16.51 25.44 -60.02
CA TYR A 394 17.36 26.46 -60.62
C TYR A 394 17.93 26.06 -61.98
N PRO A 395 18.02 26.99 -62.95
CA PRO A 395 18.62 26.71 -64.26
C PRO A 395 20.06 26.19 -64.18
N GLN A 396 20.86 26.65 -63.21
CA GLN A 396 22.25 26.18 -63.02
C GLN A 396 22.37 24.73 -62.52
N ASP A 397 21.26 24.08 -62.18
CA ASP A 397 21.23 22.67 -61.82
C ASP A 397 20.89 21.77 -63.02
N GLU A 398 20.68 22.34 -64.21
CA GLU A 398 20.47 21.59 -65.43
C GLU A 398 21.62 20.58 -65.63
N GLY A 399 21.25 19.31 -65.88
CA GLY A 399 22.21 18.21 -66.00
C GLY A 399 22.74 17.65 -64.68
N LYS A 400 22.25 18.11 -63.51
CA LYS A 400 22.51 17.47 -62.20
C LYS A 400 21.38 16.52 -61.81
N VAL A 401 21.66 15.59 -60.90
CA VAL A 401 20.63 14.69 -60.37
C VAL A 401 19.58 15.47 -59.55
N ILE A 402 18.33 15.04 -59.62
CA ILE A 402 17.27 15.59 -58.78
C ILE A 402 17.49 15.08 -57.36
N ARG A 403 17.60 15.99 -56.40
CA ARG A 403 17.68 15.69 -54.97
C ARG A 403 16.77 16.61 -54.19
N CYS A 404 15.90 16.00 -53.40
CA CYS A 404 15.07 16.69 -52.44
C CYS A 404 15.35 16.21 -51.01
N GLU A 405 14.98 17.03 -50.04
CA GLU A 405 15.13 16.73 -48.63
C GLU A 405 13.75 16.64 -47.95
N ARG A 406 13.64 15.70 -47.00
CA ARG A 406 12.46 15.44 -46.19
C ARG A 406 12.83 15.39 -44.71
N ARG A 407 11.91 15.84 -43.85
CA ARG A 407 12.17 16.02 -42.42
C ARG A 407 12.06 14.72 -41.64
N SER A 408 11.19 13.81 -42.08
CA SER A 408 10.94 12.55 -41.38
C SER A 408 11.18 11.33 -42.26
N THR A 409 11.40 10.19 -41.61
CA THR A 409 11.48 8.88 -42.28
C THR A 409 10.22 8.58 -43.09
N GLY A 410 9.04 8.86 -42.53
CA GLY A 410 7.76 8.66 -43.24
C GLY A 410 7.63 9.52 -44.49
N GLU A 411 8.10 10.77 -44.47
CA GLU A 411 8.10 11.65 -45.64
C GLU A 411 9.05 11.16 -46.75
N VAL A 412 10.21 10.59 -46.41
CA VAL A 412 11.11 9.96 -47.40
C VAL A 412 10.42 8.79 -48.06
N LEU A 413 9.88 7.86 -47.27
CA LEU A 413 9.20 6.68 -47.79
C LEU A 413 7.99 7.04 -48.67
N ALA A 414 7.18 8.01 -48.25
CA ALA A 414 6.07 8.51 -49.05
C ALA A 414 6.54 9.16 -50.36
N GLY A 415 7.64 9.92 -50.32
CA GLY A 415 8.26 10.49 -51.52
C GLY A 415 8.73 9.40 -52.50
N VAL A 416 9.44 8.39 -52.01
CA VAL A 416 9.91 7.28 -52.84
C VAL A 416 8.73 6.49 -53.43
N ALA A 417 7.70 6.19 -52.63
CA ALA A 417 6.54 5.42 -53.07
C ALA A 417 5.69 6.15 -54.14
N SER A 418 5.69 7.48 -54.16
CA SER A 418 4.84 8.28 -55.06
C SER A 418 5.53 8.69 -56.38
N LEU A 419 6.85 8.54 -56.47
CA LEU A 419 7.63 9.07 -57.59
C LEU A 419 8.32 7.94 -58.38
N PRO A 420 7.92 7.73 -59.64
CA PRO A 420 8.64 6.83 -60.54
C PRO A 420 10.11 7.25 -60.65
N GLY A 421 11.02 6.29 -60.60
CA GLY A 421 12.46 6.57 -60.66
C GLY A 421 13.08 7.03 -59.34
N ALA A 422 12.31 7.14 -58.25
CA ALA A 422 12.83 7.58 -56.96
C ALA A 422 13.59 6.49 -56.21
N ILE A 423 14.65 6.93 -55.51
CA ILE A 423 15.45 6.14 -54.58
C ILE A 423 15.63 6.92 -53.27
N GLY A 424 15.62 6.21 -52.15
CA GLY A 424 15.87 6.77 -50.83
C GLY A 424 16.39 5.70 -49.88
N TYR A 425 16.31 5.98 -48.58
CA TYR A 425 16.75 5.07 -47.54
C TYR A 425 15.92 5.24 -46.27
N SER A 426 15.81 4.17 -45.48
CA SER A 426 15.03 4.14 -44.24
C SER A 426 15.49 2.99 -43.34
N GLU A 427 15.08 2.98 -42.08
CA GLU A 427 15.15 1.74 -41.31
C GLU A 427 14.21 0.70 -41.92
N LEU A 428 14.58 -0.57 -41.79
CA LEU A 428 13.98 -1.66 -42.54
C LEU A 428 12.49 -1.83 -42.24
N ARG A 429 12.06 -1.65 -40.97
CA ARG A 429 10.68 -1.92 -40.57
C ARG A 429 9.68 -0.96 -41.23
N ALA A 430 9.90 0.35 -41.18
CA ALA A 430 9.03 1.31 -41.85
C ALA A 430 9.07 1.15 -43.36
N ALA A 431 10.25 0.87 -43.94
CA ALA A 431 10.35 0.59 -45.37
C ALA A 431 9.41 -0.55 -45.80
N LEU A 432 9.39 -1.66 -45.06
CA LEU A 432 8.52 -2.81 -45.36
C LEU A 432 7.03 -2.54 -45.11
N ALA A 433 6.69 -1.51 -44.33
CA ALA A 433 5.31 -1.15 -44.00
C ALA A 433 4.64 -0.23 -45.03
N VAL A 434 5.42 0.39 -45.94
CA VAL A 434 4.91 1.35 -46.92
C VAL A 434 4.68 0.70 -48.28
N PRO A 435 3.44 0.69 -48.82
CA PRO A 435 3.19 0.20 -50.17
C PRO A 435 3.72 1.18 -51.23
N GLY A 436 3.97 0.69 -52.45
CA GLY A 436 4.45 1.51 -53.58
C GLY A 436 5.98 1.62 -53.69
N LEU A 437 6.72 1.03 -52.75
CA LEU A 437 8.17 0.89 -52.81
C LEU A 437 8.61 -0.52 -52.39
N HIS A 438 9.87 -0.85 -52.64
CA HIS A 438 10.50 -2.05 -52.13
C HIS A 438 11.96 -1.79 -51.75
N THR A 439 12.51 -2.65 -50.91
CA THR A 439 13.90 -2.62 -50.49
C THR A 439 14.81 -3.26 -51.52
N VAL A 440 16.01 -2.72 -51.68
CA VAL A 440 17.04 -3.23 -52.58
C VAL A 440 18.12 -3.96 -51.79
N SER A 441 18.59 -5.10 -52.29
CA SER A 441 19.74 -5.81 -51.71
C SER A 441 21.03 -5.04 -52.02
N LEU A 442 21.97 -5.02 -51.08
CA LEU A 442 23.27 -4.39 -51.25
C LEU A 442 24.36 -5.45 -51.37
N ASP A 443 25.13 -5.40 -52.46
CA ASP A 443 26.20 -6.36 -52.75
C ASP A 443 25.74 -7.83 -52.69
N GLY A 444 24.51 -8.10 -53.15
CA GLY A 444 23.90 -9.43 -53.12
C GLY A 444 23.28 -9.85 -51.78
N HIS A 445 23.35 -8.98 -50.77
CA HIS A 445 22.83 -9.26 -49.43
C HIS A 445 21.54 -8.48 -49.17
N SER A 446 20.48 -9.18 -48.78
CA SER A 446 19.20 -8.55 -48.46
C SER A 446 19.21 -7.93 -47.06
N PRO A 447 18.56 -6.77 -46.87
CA PRO A 447 18.41 -6.18 -45.55
C PRO A 447 17.53 -7.10 -44.69
N SER A 448 18.09 -7.60 -43.59
CA SER A 448 17.33 -8.38 -42.61
C SER A 448 17.98 -8.31 -41.24
N ILE A 449 17.14 -8.47 -40.21
CA ILE A 449 17.57 -8.48 -38.81
C ILE A 449 18.42 -9.74 -38.54
N GLU A 450 18.07 -10.87 -39.15
CA GLU A 450 18.84 -12.12 -39.05
C GLU A 450 20.22 -12.01 -39.68
N SER A 451 20.34 -11.23 -40.77
CA SER A 451 21.64 -10.96 -41.40
C SER A 451 22.52 -9.99 -40.61
N LEU A 452 21.97 -9.25 -39.63
CA LEU A 452 22.77 -8.51 -38.65
C LEU A 452 23.69 -9.45 -37.85
N GLY A 453 23.32 -10.72 -37.73
CA GLY A 453 24.10 -11.80 -37.13
C GLY A 453 25.23 -12.38 -38.00
N LYS A 454 25.36 -12.02 -39.29
CA LYS A 454 26.28 -12.69 -40.23
C LYS A 454 27.32 -11.78 -40.91
N MET A 455 27.49 -10.53 -40.45
CA MET A 455 28.48 -9.57 -40.99
C MET A 455 28.38 -9.26 -42.50
N SER A 456 27.31 -9.67 -43.17
CA SER A 456 27.25 -9.63 -44.62
C SER A 456 26.51 -8.40 -45.19
N TYR A 457 25.58 -7.82 -44.44
CA TYR A 457 24.85 -6.63 -44.88
C TYR A 457 25.41 -5.34 -44.25
N PRO A 458 25.83 -4.34 -45.07
CA PRO A 458 26.63 -3.22 -44.58
C PRO A 458 25.81 -2.15 -43.84
N PHE A 459 24.54 -1.94 -44.19
CA PHE A 459 23.77 -0.78 -43.73
C PHE A 459 22.96 -1.07 -42.45
N ALA A 460 23.64 -1.05 -41.32
CA ALA A 460 23.04 -1.25 -40.00
C ALA A 460 23.77 -0.45 -38.93
N ALA A 461 23.13 -0.18 -37.79
CA ALA A 461 23.73 0.57 -36.70
C ALA A 461 23.17 0.22 -35.33
N VAL A 462 23.97 0.51 -34.31
CA VAL A 462 23.50 0.56 -32.92
C VAL A 462 22.73 1.86 -32.73
N GLU A 463 21.54 1.77 -32.17
CA GLU A 463 20.72 2.89 -31.72
C GLU A 463 21.13 3.27 -30.30
N PHE A 464 21.18 4.57 -30.04
CA PHE A 464 21.59 5.12 -28.75
C PHE A 464 20.50 5.99 -28.14
N ALA A 465 20.29 5.85 -26.84
CA ALA A 465 19.54 6.78 -26.02
C ALA A 465 20.52 7.69 -25.26
N TYR A 466 20.44 8.99 -25.51
CA TYR A 466 21.26 10.01 -24.88
C TYR A 466 20.51 10.70 -23.73
N THR A 467 21.22 10.95 -22.64
CA THR A 467 20.80 11.85 -21.54
C THR A 467 21.86 12.92 -21.33
N TYR A 468 21.47 14.03 -20.71
CA TYR A 468 22.43 15.02 -20.20
C TYR A 468 22.84 14.62 -18.79
N GLY A 469 24.08 14.19 -18.61
CA GLY A 469 24.59 13.62 -17.38
C GLY A 469 23.89 12.30 -16.99
N PRO A 470 24.25 11.73 -15.85
CA PRO A 470 23.55 10.58 -15.30
C PRO A 470 22.15 11.01 -14.83
N PRO A 471 21.08 10.29 -15.20
CA PRO A 471 19.75 10.62 -14.73
C PRO A 471 19.66 10.43 -13.22
N ARG A 472 18.88 11.29 -12.56
CA ARG A 472 18.70 11.27 -11.11
C ARG A 472 18.09 9.94 -10.68
N ALA A 473 18.61 9.34 -9.61
CA ALA A 473 18.07 8.10 -9.08
C ALA A 473 16.57 8.25 -8.74
N GLY A 474 15.76 7.28 -9.16
CA GLY A 474 14.30 7.30 -8.98
C GLY A 474 13.54 8.25 -9.91
N SER A 475 14.20 8.95 -10.84
CA SER A 475 13.47 9.78 -11.81
C SER A 475 12.77 8.94 -12.88
N LEU A 476 11.79 9.54 -13.56
CA LEU A 476 11.13 8.90 -14.69
C LEU A 476 12.12 8.61 -15.81
N THR A 477 13.07 9.50 -16.09
CA THR A 477 14.14 9.23 -17.07
C THR A 477 14.93 7.96 -16.77
N ALA A 478 15.42 7.80 -15.52
CA ALA A 478 16.18 6.61 -15.12
C ALA A 478 15.34 5.33 -15.19
N SER A 479 14.08 5.44 -14.75
CA SER A 479 13.12 4.34 -14.69
C SER A 479 12.71 3.90 -16.10
N PHE A 480 12.42 4.84 -16.99
CA PHE A 480 12.07 4.59 -18.38
C PHE A 480 13.25 4.01 -19.19
N LEU A 481 14.48 4.49 -18.99
CA LEU A 481 15.66 3.84 -19.59
C LEU A 481 15.82 2.39 -19.13
N THR A 482 15.56 2.12 -17.85
CA THR A 482 15.57 0.76 -17.30
C THR A 482 14.47 -0.10 -17.94
N TYR A 483 13.26 0.44 -18.08
CA TYR A 483 12.13 -0.24 -18.71
C TYR A 483 12.39 -0.51 -20.20
N LEU A 484 12.97 0.44 -20.93
CA LEU A 484 13.37 0.31 -22.33
C LEU A 484 14.40 -0.80 -22.53
N THR A 485 15.36 -0.92 -21.61
CA THR A 485 16.50 -1.85 -21.74
C THR A 485 16.25 -3.24 -21.14
N ARG A 486 15.08 -3.47 -20.52
CA ARG A 486 14.72 -4.76 -19.90
C ARG A 486 13.41 -5.32 -20.44
N ASP A 487 13.21 -6.62 -20.23
CA ASP A 487 11.99 -7.39 -20.44
C ASP A 487 11.04 -6.86 -21.54
N ILE A 488 10.07 -6.02 -21.17
CA ILE A 488 9.02 -5.51 -22.06
C ILE A 488 9.61 -4.60 -23.15
N GLY A 489 10.50 -3.67 -22.81
CA GLY A 489 11.14 -2.80 -23.80
C GLY A 489 11.93 -3.59 -24.85
N GLN A 490 12.59 -4.68 -24.43
CA GLN A 490 13.26 -5.58 -25.36
C GLN A 490 12.28 -6.38 -26.24
N SER A 491 11.11 -6.78 -25.71
CA SER A 491 10.07 -7.43 -26.50
C SER A 491 9.56 -6.49 -27.59
N VAL A 492 9.22 -5.26 -27.22
CA VAL A 492 8.75 -4.24 -28.17
C VAL A 492 9.78 -3.98 -29.26
N MET A 493 11.06 -3.85 -28.90
CA MET A 493 12.12 -3.70 -29.90
C MET A 493 12.14 -4.85 -30.91
N ARG A 494 12.02 -6.11 -30.47
CA ARG A 494 11.96 -7.28 -31.37
C ARG A 494 10.72 -7.27 -32.25
N GLU A 495 9.55 -6.97 -31.68
CA GLU A 495 8.27 -6.88 -32.39
C GLU A 495 8.31 -5.81 -33.49
N GLN A 496 9.02 -4.70 -33.24
CA GLN A 496 9.26 -3.63 -34.20
C GLN A 496 10.45 -3.90 -35.13
N GLY A 497 11.10 -5.06 -35.01
CA GLY A 497 12.15 -5.46 -35.95
C GLY A 497 13.55 -4.92 -35.63
N HIS A 498 13.88 -4.75 -34.37
CA HIS A 498 15.20 -4.35 -33.89
C HIS A 498 15.78 -5.42 -32.96
N LEU A 499 17.11 -5.55 -32.93
CA LEU A 499 17.81 -6.48 -32.04
C LEU A 499 18.18 -5.77 -30.73
N PRO A 500 17.59 -6.10 -29.56
CA PRO A 500 17.89 -5.39 -28.31
C PRO A 500 19.30 -5.68 -27.79
N CYS A 501 20.03 -4.65 -27.34
CA CYS A 501 21.42 -4.79 -26.90
C CYS A 501 21.58 -5.64 -25.62
N TYR A 502 20.57 -5.69 -24.76
CA TYR A 502 20.65 -6.35 -23.46
C TYR A 502 20.18 -7.82 -23.52
N THR A 503 20.48 -8.48 -24.62
CA THR A 503 20.21 -9.90 -24.87
C THR A 503 21.53 -10.61 -25.16
N PRO A 504 21.68 -11.93 -24.93
CA PRO A 504 22.95 -12.62 -25.16
C PRO A 504 23.51 -12.49 -26.60
N GLU A 505 22.62 -12.39 -27.59
CA GLU A 505 22.98 -12.14 -28.98
C GLU A 505 23.26 -10.67 -29.25
N GLY A 506 22.38 -9.77 -28.80
CA GLY A 506 22.50 -8.33 -29.04
C GLY A 506 23.68 -7.69 -28.32
N PHE A 507 24.08 -8.19 -27.15
CA PHE A 507 25.18 -7.63 -26.36
C PHE A 507 26.49 -7.64 -27.16
N ARG A 508 26.82 -8.79 -27.75
CA ARG A 508 28.01 -8.94 -28.62
C ARG A 508 27.96 -7.96 -29.80
N ARG A 509 26.80 -7.85 -30.46
CA ARG A 509 26.61 -6.98 -31.63
C ARG A 509 26.69 -5.50 -31.29
N CYS A 510 26.20 -5.14 -30.12
CA CYS A 510 26.28 -3.77 -29.67
C CYS A 510 27.70 -3.43 -29.25
N GLU A 511 28.53 -4.34 -28.73
CA GLU A 511 29.95 -4.09 -28.41
C GLU A 511 30.87 -4.02 -29.65
N ASP A 512 30.66 -4.90 -30.63
CA ASP A 512 31.57 -5.12 -31.78
C ASP A 512 31.61 -3.97 -32.81
N ARG A 513 30.78 -2.92 -32.68
CA ARG A 513 30.76 -1.79 -33.62
C ARG A 513 31.15 -0.47 -32.93
N PRO A 514 32.35 0.08 -33.23
CA PRO A 514 32.72 1.46 -32.89
C PRO A 514 32.02 2.49 -33.78
#